data_AF-A0A359H2L3-F1
#
_entry.id   AF-A0A359H2L3-F1
#
_cell.length_a   1.000
_cell.length_b   1.000
_cell.length_c   1.000
_cell.angle_alpha   90.00
_cell.angle_beta   90.00
_cell.angle_gamma   90.00
#
_symmetry.space_group_name_H-M   'P 1'
#
loop_
_entity.id
_entity.type
_entity.pdbx_description
1 polymer ?
#
loop_
_entity_poly.entity_id
_entity_poly.type
_entity_poly.pdbx_seq_one_letter_code
_entity_poly.pdbx_strand_id
1 'polypeptide(L)'
;MLFGQLDAISKKYQFSLHDPIRDIPEEALNIIIYGSDELFRVGPSPAVSQMMSFNGVIAKVEQSDSDSDDLVVKKERFTEEIKCNVCNGSRLREEALSFRIDSKNISEVSAMDIDVLYEWIDTLEERLSPRQLAIARDIIKELRMRIGFLIDVGLHYLSLDRSTRSLSGGESQRIRLATQIGSKLVNVLYILDEPSIGLHQRDNIKLIDSLKKLRDEGNSILVVEHDEEMIMSSDWLIDLGPGAGEKGGKLLFAGTP
;
A
#
# COMPACT_ATOMS: atom_id res chain seq x y z
N MET A 1 -29.38 -8.93 -22.88
CA MET A 1 -28.71 -8.53 -24.15
C MET A 1 -27.41 -9.31 -24.37
N LEU A 2 -26.47 -9.32 -23.42
CA LEU A 2 -25.17 -10.02 -23.53
C LEU A 2 -25.30 -11.52 -23.88
N PHE A 3 -26.09 -12.29 -23.13
CA PHE A 3 -26.26 -13.73 -23.38
C PHE A 3 -26.84 -14.04 -24.76
N GLY A 4 -27.68 -13.17 -25.32
CA GLY A 4 -28.18 -13.33 -26.69
C GLY A 4 -27.11 -13.13 -27.76
N GLN A 5 -26.13 -12.26 -27.50
CA GLN A 5 -24.96 -12.10 -28.38
C GLN A 5 -24.03 -13.33 -28.29
N LEU A 6 -23.79 -13.84 -27.09
CA LEU A 6 -22.99 -15.06 -26.89
C LEU A 6 -23.64 -16.29 -27.52
N ASP A 7 -24.97 -16.43 -27.44
CA ASP A 7 -25.71 -17.51 -28.10
C ASP A 7 -25.66 -17.42 -29.64
N ALA A 8 -25.56 -16.21 -30.20
CA ALA A 8 -25.38 -16.05 -31.64
C ALA A 8 -23.96 -16.45 -32.10
N ILE A 9 -22.94 -16.17 -31.27
CA ILE A 9 -21.55 -16.59 -31.51
C ILE A 9 -21.45 -18.12 -31.38
N SER A 10 -22.08 -18.73 -30.37
CA SER A 10 -22.06 -20.17 -30.12
C SER A 10 -22.64 -20.99 -31.28
N LYS A 11 -23.77 -20.55 -31.84
CA LYS A 11 -24.39 -21.18 -33.02
C LYS A 11 -23.49 -21.14 -34.26
N LYS A 12 -22.72 -20.07 -34.42
CA LYS A 12 -21.84 -19.92 -35.59
C LYS A 12 -20.60 -20.80 -35.48
N TYR A 13 -19.95 -20.79 -34.33
CA TYR A 13 -18.72 -21.53 -34.09
C TYR A 13 -18.96 -22.94 -33.53
N GLN A 14 -20.21 -23.39 -33.49
CA GLN A 14 -20.65 -24.75 -33.15
C GLN A 14 -20.16 -25.24 -31.77
N PHE A 15 -20.20 -24.36 -30.77
CA PHE A 15 -19.96 -24.74 -29.37
C PHE A 15 -21.21 -24.47 -28.52
N SER A 16 -21.29 -25.09 -27.34
CA SER A 16 -22.33 -24.86 -26.35
C SER A 16 -21.86 -23.89 -25.27
N LEU A 17 -22.77 -23.05 -24.74
CA LEU A 17 -22.48 -22.18 -23.60
C LEU A 17 -22.21 -22.96 -22.29
N HIS A 18 -22.42 -24.27 -22.30
CA HIS A 18 -22.12 -25.17 -21.19
C HIS A 18 -20.81 -25.94 -21.37
N ASP A 19 -20.13 -25.80 -22.52
CA ASP A 19 -18.86 -26.46 -22.75
C ASP A 19 -17.75 -25.81 -21.89
N PRO A 20 -16.77 -26.60 -21.42
CA PRO A 20 -15.59 -26.04 -20.77
C PRO A 20 -14.87 -25.05 -21.69
N ILE A 21 -14.34 -23.94 -21.14
CA ILE A 21 -13.66 -22.89 -21.92
C ILE A 21 -12.55 -23.45 -22.83
N ARG A 22 -11.82 -24.45 -22.34
CA ARG A 22 -10.74 -25.13 -23.08
C ARG A 22 -11.21 -25.84 -24.36
N ASP A 23 -12.49 -26.16 -24.46
CA ASP A 23 -13.09 -26.90 -25.57
C ASP A 23 -13.75 -25.94 -26.58
N ILE A 24 -13.78 -24.64 -26.29
CA ILE A 24 -14.27 -23.58 -27.19
C ILE A 24 -13.20 -23.28 -28.25
N PRO A 25 -13.55 -23.18 -29.55
CA PRO A 25 -12.62 -22.79 -30.59
C PRO A 25 -11.92 -21.46 -30.30
N GLU A 26 -10.60 -21.36 -30.53
CA GLU A 26 -9.80 -20.15 -30.25
C GLU A 26 -10.33 -18.89 -30.95
N GLU A 27 -10.80 -19.03 -32.19
CA GLU A 27 -11.41 -17.92 -32.95
C GLU A 27 -12.66 -17.38 -32.25
N ALA A 28 -13.52 -18.28 -31.74
CA ALA A 28 -14.71 -17.90 -31.02
C ALA A 28 -14.37 -17.24 -29.68
N LEU A 29 -13.38 -17.78 -28.97
CA LEU A 29 -12.91 -17.22 -27.70
C LEU A 29 -12.31 -15.82 -27.88
N ASN A 30 -11.51 -15.61 -28.94
CA ASN A 30 -10.96 -14.30 -29.27
C ASN A 30 -12.06 -13.26 -29.55
N ILE A 31 -13.11 -13.63 -30.29
CA ILE A 31 -14.27 -12.75 -30.53
C ILE A 31 -15.00 -12.45 -29.22
N ILE A 32 -15.15 -13.43 -28.33
CA ILE A 32 -15.78 -13.22 -27.02
C ILE A 32 -14.94 -12.26 -26.16
N ILE A 33 -13.61 -12.39 -26.15
CA ILE A 33 -12.74 -11.59 -25.29
C ILE A 33 -12.55 -10.17 -25.85
N TYR A 34 -12.08 -10.07 -27.09
CA TYR A 34 -11.63 -8.81 -27.72
C TYR A 34 -12.69 -8.15 -28.60
N GLY A 35 -13.72 -8.90 -29.00
CA GLY A 35 -14.74 -8.42 -29.92
C GLY A 35 -14.40 -8.59 -31.39
N SER A 36 -15.36 -8.25 -32.25
CA SER A 36 -15.24 -8.25 -33.69
C SER A 36 -16.30 -7.35 -34.32
N ASP A 37 -15.96 -6.72 -35.45
CA ASP A 37 -16.89 -5.98 -36.31
C ASP A 37 -17.85 -6.91 -37.09
N GLU A 38 -17.65 -8.22 -36.96
CA GLU A 38 -18.53 -9.20 -37.55
C GLU A 38 -19.96 -9.11 -37.01
N LEU A 39 -20.93 -9.16 -37.92
CA LEU A 39 -22.34 -9.01 -37.57
C LEU A 39 -22.97 -10.37 -37.23
N PHE A 40 -23.49 -10.46 -36.02
CA PHE A 40 -24.22 -11.62 -35.53
C PHE A 40 -25.72 -11.35 -35.53
N ARG A 41 -26.50 -12.36 -35.91
CA ARG A 41 -27.96 -12.29 -35.86
C ARG A 41 -28.44 -12.58 -34.44
N VAL A 42 -28.88 -11.54 -33.74
CA VAL A 42 -29.29 -11.61 -32.33
C VAL A 42 -30.80 -11.39 -32.23
N GLY A 43 -31.54 -12.39 -31.73
CA GLY A 43 -32.97 -12.29 -31.47
C GLY A 43 -33.67 -13.65 -31.36
N PRO A 44 -34.90 -13.70 -30.83
CA PRO A 44 -35.61 -14.95 -30.56
C PRO A 44 -36.09 -15.65 -31.84
N SER A 45 -36.28 -14.90 -32.93
CA SER A 45 -36.69 -15.44 -34.23
C SER A 45 -36.13 -14.61 -35.39
N PRO A 46 -36.04 -15.16 -36.62
CA PRO A 46 -35.54 -14.44 -37.79
C PRO A 46 -36.30 -13.14 -38.12
N ALA A 47 -37.57 -13.04 -37.71
CA ALA A 47 -38.41 -11.87 -37.96
C ALA A 47 -38.16 -10.71 -36.98
N VAL A 48 -37.56 -11.00 -35.81
CA VAL A 48 -37.31 -10.03 -34.73
C VAL A 48 -35.81 -9.87 -34.47
N SER A 49 -34.96 -10.57 -35.23
CA SER A 49 -33.52 -10.53 -35.04
C SER A 49 -32.87 -9.29 -35.64
N GLN A 50 -31.93 -8.70 -34.90
CA GLN A 50 -31.10 -7.60 -35.36
C GLN A 50 -29.68 -8.08 -35.65
N MET A 51 -29.05 -7.49 -36.66
CA MET A 51 -27.62 -7.70 -36.93
C MET A 51 -26.84 -6.76 -36.03
N MET A 52 -26.04 -7.31 -35.12
CA MET A 52 -25.24 -6.54 -34.17
C MET A 52 -23.81 -7.08 -34.16
N SER A 53 -22.84 -6.17 -34.08
CA SER A 53 -21.47 -6.53 -33.75
C SER A 53 -21.33 -6.82 -32.25
N PHE A 54 -20.24 -7.48 -31.89
CA PHE A 54 -19.93 -7.78 -30.50
C PHE A 54 -18.60 -7.13 -30.12
N ASN A 55 -18.66 -6.13 -29.23
CA ASN A 55 -17.49 -5.33 -28.86
C ASN A 55 -16.50 -6.06 -27.92
N GLY A 56 -16.76 -7.33 -27.55
CA GLY A 56 -15.93 -8.06 -26.62
C GLY A 56 -16.33 -7.87 -25.15
N VAL A 57 -15.82 -8.75 -24.30
CA VAL A 57 -15.97 -8.66 -22.84
C VAL A 57 -15.02 -7.60 -22.26
N ILE A 58 -13.79 -7.50 -22.77
CA ILE A 58 -12.80 -6.51 -22.28
C ILE A 58 -13.34 -5.09 -22.45
N ALA A 59 -13.79 -4.73 -23.65
CA ALA A 59 -14.32 -3.39 -23.90
C ALA A 59 -15.53 -3.07 -23.01
N LYS A 60 -16.34 -4.05 -22.63
CA LYS A 60 -17.47 -3.84 -21.69
C LYS A 60 -17.02 -3.61 -20.26
N VAL A 61 -15.92 -4.24 -19.82
CA VAL A 61 -15.29 -3.99 -18.51
C VAL A 61 -14.59 -2.62 -18.50
N GLU A 62 -14.03 -2.20 -19.64
CA GLU A 62 -13.38 -0.89 -19.79
C GLU A 62 -14.40 0.25 -19.89
N GLN A 63 -15.43 0.11 -20.73
CA GLN A 63 -16.46 1.12 -21.03
C GLN A 63 -17.52 1.32 -19.92
N SER A 64 -17.46 0.57 -18.82
CA SER A 64 -18.32 0.83 -17.66
C SER A 64 -17.86 2.08 -16.88
N ASP A 65 -17.60 3.16 -17.61
CA ASP A 65 -17.24 4.49 -17.14
C ASP A 65 -18.52 5.24 -16.74
N SER A 66 -19.15 4.82 -15.65
CA SER A 66 -20.04 5.73 -14.92
C SER A 66 -19.50 5.89 -13.51
N ASP A 67 -19.41 7.15 -13.08
CA ASP A 67 -18.84 7.70 -11.83
C ASP A 67 -19.47 7.16 -10.52
N SER A 68 -20.08 5.97 -10.51
CA SER A 68 -20.56 5.34 -9.29
C SER A 68 -19.47 4.46 -8.68
N ASP A 69 -19.23 4.64 -7.38
CA ASP A 69 -18.26 3.87 -6.59
C ASP A 69 -18.44 2.35 -6.75
N ASP A 70 -19.69 1.90 -6.92
CA ASP A 70 -20.06 0.49 -7.13
C ASP A 70 -19.49 -0.13 -8.42
N LEU A 71 -19.22 0.67 -9.46
CA LEU A 71 -18.72 0.17 -10.74
C LEU A 71 -17.19 0.13 -10.77
N VAL A 72 -16.52 1.04 -10.06
CA VAL A 72 -15.06 1.02 -9.88
C VAL A 72 -14.62 -0.27 -9.17
N VAL A 73 -15.31 -0.63 -8.07
CA VAL A 73 -15.02 -1.87 -7.32
C VAL A 73 -15.23 -3.13 -8.17
N LYS A 74 -16.19 -3.11 -9.11
CA LYS A 74 -16.42 -4.23 -10.03
C LYS A 74 -15.31 -4.35 -11.08
N LYS A 75 -14.78 -3.22 -11.56
CA LYS A 75 -13.68 -3.19 -12.52
C LYS A 75 -12.39 -3.74 -11.89
N GLU A 76 -12.08 -3.31 -10.66
CA GLU A 76 -10.90 -3.77 -9.91
C GLU A 76 -10.83 -5.31 -9.74
N ARG A 77 -11.98 -6.00 -9.70
CA ARG A 77 -12.01 -7.48 -9.59
C ARG A 77 -11.52 -8.21 -10.84
N PHE A 78 -11.52 -7.56 -12.00
CA PHE A 78 -11.15 -8.15 -13.28
C PHE A 78 -9.88 -7.53 -13.87
N THR A 79 -9.22 -6.64 -13.15
CA THR A 79 -7.99 -5.96 -13.58
C THR A 79 -6.84 -6.31 -12.65
N GLU A 80 -5.65 -6.48 -13.23
CA GLU A 80 -4.41 -6.63 -12.48
C GLU A 80 -3.52 -5.40 -12.73
N GLU A 81 -2.83 -4.94 -11.69
CA GLU A 81 -1.83 -3.88 -11.82
C GLU A 81 -0.55 -4.46 -12.45
N ILE A 82 -0.23 -4.03 -13.66
CA ILE A 82 1.02 -4.38 -14.34
C ILE A 82 2.00 -3.21 -14.33
N LYS A 83 3.30 -3.50 -14.46
CA LYS A 83 4.30 -2.44 -14.64
C LYS A 83 4.03 -1.69 -15.93
N CYS A 84 4.01 -0.36 -15.84
CA CYS A 84 3.82 0.50 -17.00
C CYS A 84 4.98 0.35 -17.99
N ASN A 85 4.68 0.08 -19.26
CA ASN A 85 5.70 -0.12 -20.31
C ASN A 85 6.48 1.16 -20.68
N VAL A 86 5.99 2.34 -20.28
CA VAL A 86 6.63 3.63 -20.58
C VAL A 86 7.62 4.02 -19.48
N CYS A 87 7.15 4.03 -18.22
CA CYS A 87 7.97 4.48 -17.09
C CYS A 87 8.60 3.33 -16.28
N ASN A 88 8.31 2.07 -16.65
CA ASN A 88 8.75 0.85 -15.94
C ASN A 88 8.42 0.83 -14.44
N GLY A 89 7.34 1.53 -14.05
CA GLY A 89 6.91 1.63 -12.65
C GLY A 89 7.49 2.82 -11.87
N SER A 90 8.37 3.62 -12.47
CA SER A 90 8.96 4.80 -11.81
C SER A 90 7.97 5.94 -11.56
N ARG A 91 6.83 5.95 -12.28
CA ARG A 91 5.78 6.99 -12.23
C ARG A 91 6.24 8.41 -12.60
N LEU A 92 7.43 8.51 -13.20
CA LEU A 92 8.05 9.77 -13.59
C LEU A 92 8.34 9.81 -15.09
N ARG A 93 8.51 11.02 -15.62
CA ARG A 93 8.95 11.24 -17.01
C ARG A 93 10.45 10.98 -17.15
N GLU A 94 10.90 10.68 -18.36
CA GLU A 94 12.30 10.38 -18.66
C GLU A 94 13.26 11.54 -18.32
N GLU A 95 12.82 12.78 -18.50
CA GLU A 95 13.63 13.96 -18.14
C GLU A 95 13.87 14.05 -16.63
N ALA A 96 12.89 13.63 -15.81
CA ALA A 96 13.06 13.59 -14.37
C ALA A 96 14.02 12.48 -13.93
N LEU A 97 14.03 11.35 -14.63
CA LEU A 97 14.94 10.22 -14.36
C LEU A 97 16.38 10.47 -14.83
N SER A 98 16.59 11.52 -15.64
CA SER A 98 17.92 11.91 -16.11
C SER A 98 18.76 12.58 -15.03
N PHE A 99 18.15 13.13 -13.98
CA PHE A 99 18.85 13.70 -12.84
C PHE A 99 19.33 12.60 -11.90
N ARG A 100 20.65 12.59 -11.63
CA ARG A 100 21.31 11.57 -10.81
C ARG A 100 22.07 12.20 -9.65
N ILE A 101 21.95 11.57 -8.49
CA ILE A 101 22.77 11.83 -7.30
C ILE A 101 23.55 10.54 -7.06
N ASP A 102 24.87 10.63 -6.98
CA ASP A 102 25.73 9.46 -6.82
C ASP A 102 25.42 8.35 -7.85
N SER A 103 25.30 8.76 -9.11
CA SER A 103 24.95 7.91 -10.26
C SER A 103 23.56 7.25 -10.22
N LYS A 104 22.70 7.57 -9.23
CA LYS A 104 21.35 7.01 -9.10
C LYS A 104 20.28 8.06 -9.29
N ASN A 105 19.20 7.71 -9.99
CA ASN A 105 18.03 8.57 -10.12
C ASN A 105 17.07 8.40 -8.92
N ILE A 106 16.07 9.27 -8.82
CA ILE A 106 15.11 9.25 -7.72
C ILE A 106 14.35 7.92 -7.58
N SER A 107 13.98 7.28 -8.69
CA SER A 107 13.26 6.00 -8.66
C SER A 107 14.14 4.88 -8.13
N GLU A 108 15.42 4.85 -8.53
CA GLU A 108 16.40 3.87 -8.06
C GLU A 108 16.68 4.03 -6.56
N VAL A 109 16.71 5.27 -6.06
CA VAL A 109 16.90 5.56 -4.63
C VAL A 109 15.64 5.22 -3.82
N SER A 110 14.45 5.55 -4.33
CA SER A 110 13.18 5.25 -3.64
C SER A 110 12.83 3.76 -3.58
N ALA A 111 13.34 2.97 -4.53
CA ALA A 111 13.14 1.52 -4.57
C ALA A 111 14.08 0.72 -3.66
N MET A 112 15.06 1.38 -3.01
CA MET A 112 15.91 0.73 -2.02
C MET A 112 15.10 0.43 -0.77
N ASP A 113 15.42 -0.70 -0.13
CA ASP A 113 15.01 -0.95 1.25
C ASP A 113 15.61 0.12 2.17
N ILE A 114 14.90 0.46 3.24
CA ILE A 114 15.20 1.57 4.13
C ILE A 114 16.57 1.42 4.81
N ASP A 115 17.02 0.20 5.11
CA ASP A 115 18.36 -0.06 5.63
C ASP A 115 19.46 0.27 4.62
N VAL A 116 19.33 -0.23 3.39
CA VAL A 116 20.26 0.07 2.29
C VAL A 116 20.25 1.56 1.96
N LEU A 117 19.07 2.18 1.96
CA LEU A 117 18.91 3.61 1.76
C LEU A 117 19.62 4.41 2.85
N TYR A 118 19.52 3.98 4.12
CA TYR A 118 20.18 4.64 5.23
C TYR A 118 21.71 4.60 5.08
N GLU A 119 22.28 3.44 4.74
CA GLU A 119 23.71 3.31 4.45
C GLU A 119 24.16 4.17 3.26
N TRP A 120 23.32 4.24 2.22
CA TRP A 120 23.59 5.08 1.05
C TRP A 120 23.60 6.56 1.41
N ILE A 121 22.64 7.03 2.22
CA ILE A 121 22.58 8.42 2.72
C ILE A 121 23.77 8.73 3.62
N ASP A 122 24.15 7.80 4.50
CA ASP A 122 25.20 8.05 5.49
C ASP A 122 26.56 8.29 4.84
N THR A 123 26.83 7.55 3.75
CA THR A 123 28.05 7.64 2.96
C THR A 123 27.97 8.68 1.82
N LEU A 124 26.84 9.36 1.65
CA LEU A 124 26.62 10.29 0.53
C LEU A 124 27.51 11.54 0.61
N GLU A 125 27.75 12.05 1.82
CA GLU A 125 28.53 13.29 2.03
C GLU A 125 29.96 13.20 1.46
N GLU A 126 30.56 12.00 1.48
CA GLU A 126 31.90 11.73 0.96
C GLU A 126 31.97 11.74 -0.58
N ARG A 127 30.84 11.49 -1.24
CA ARG A 127 30.73 11.36 -2.70
C ARG A 127 30.25 12.65 -3.37
N LEU A 128 29.93 13.68 -2.60
CA LEU A 128 29.48 14.98 -3.10
C LEU A 128 30.63 15.97 -3.24
N SER A 129 30.55 16.84 -4.25
CA SER A 129 31.48 17.96 -4.36
C SER A 129 31.26 18.97 -3.21
N PRO A 130 32.28 19.78 -2.85
CA PRO A 130 32.15 20.77 -1.77
C PRO A 130 30.98 21.74 -1.95
N ARG A 131 30.67 22.13 -3.20
CA ARG A 131 29.53 22.99 -3.53
C ARG A 131 28.19 22.29 -3.32
N GLN A 132 28.06 21.03 -3.73
CA GLN A 132 26.84 20.26 -3.51
C GLN A 132 26.61 20.02 -2.03
N LEU A 133 27.65 19.63 -1.29
CA LEU A 133 27.58 19.40 0.14
C LEU A 133 27.14 20.66 0.90
N ALA A 134 27.68 21.83 0.54
CA ALA A 134 27.30 23.09 1.16
C ALA A 134 25.79 23.41 1.02
N ILE A 135 25.14 22.95 -0.06
CA ILE A 135 23.71 23.16 -0.32
C ILE A 135 22.88 22.03 0.31
N ALA A 136 23.33 20.79 0.20
CA ALA A 136 22.56 19.61 0.57
C ALA A 136 22.70 19.19 2.04
N ARG A 137 23.66 19.76 2.80
CA ARG A 137 23.97 19.36 4.18
C ARG A 137 22.74 19.22 5.08
N ASP A 138 21.88 20.24 5.12
CA ASP A 138 20.71 20.22 5.99
C ASP A 138 19.64 19.22 5.50
N ILE A 139 19.54 19.04 4.18
CA ILE A 139 18.64 18.05 3.57
C ILE A 139 19.10 16.63 3.89
N ILE A 140 20.40 16.34 3.76
CA ILE A 140 20.98 15.02 4.08
C ILE A 140 20.80 14.73 5.56
N LYS A 141 21.03 15.71 6.44
CA LYS A 141 20.78 15.58 7.88
C LYS A 141 19.33 15.22 8.18
N GLU A 142 18.37 15.88 7.53
CA GLU A 142 16.95 15.62 7.70
C GLU A 142 16.54 14.25 7.15
N LEU A 143 17.07 13.85 5.99
CA LEU A 143 16.85 12.52 5.41
C LEU A 143 17.38 11.42 6.34
N ARG A 144 18.64 11.53 6.78
CA ARG A 144 19.26 10.57 7.72
C ARG A 144 18.41 10.40 8.97
N MET A 145 17.90 11.51 9.51
CA MET A 145 17.04 11.50 10.69
C MET A 145 15.70 10.78 10.43
N ARG A 146 14.99 11.13 9.35
CA ARG A 146 13.67 10.53 9.03
C ARG A 146 13.77 9.04 8.70
N ILE A 147 14.77 8.65 7.91
CA ILE A 147 15.01 7.24 7.59
C ILE A 147 15.43 6.48 8.85
N GLY A 148 16.25 7.09 9.72
CA GLY A 148 16.59 6.54 11.03
C GLY A 148 15.35 6.23 11.89
N PHE A 149 14.36 7.12 11.93
CA PHE A 149 13.13 6.85 12.68
C PHE A 149 12.34 5.66 12.15
N LEU A 150 12.34 5.44 10.83
CA LEU A 150 11.70 4.25 10.24
C LEU A 150 12.41 2.96 10.66
N ILE A 151 13.75 2.99 10.78
CA ILE A 151 14.55 1.86 11.29
C ILE A 151 14.27 1.63 12.78
N ASP A 152 14.21 2.69 13.58
CA ASP A 152 13.94 2.66 15.01
C ASP A 152 12.58 2.00 15.32
N VAL A 153 11.57 2.22 14.47
CA VAL A 153 10.26 1.55 14.58
C VAL A 153 10.19 0.20 13.84
N GLY A 154 11.32 -0.34 13.39
CA GLY A 154 11.41 -1.69 12.81
C GLY A 154 10.98 -1.82 11.35
N LEU A 155 10.84 -0.73 10.60
CA LEU A 155 10.39 -0.73 9.19
C LEU A 155 11.54 -0.74 8.17
N HIS A 156 12.71 -1.22 8.57
CA HIS A 156 13.94 -1.24 7.78
C HIS A 156 13.83 -2.02 6.45
N TYR A 157 12.95 -3.02 6.37
CA TYR A 157 12.75 -3.88 5.19
C TYR A 157 11.79 -3.28 4.14
N LEU A 158 11.26 -2.08 4.37
CA LEU A 158 10.37 -1.41 3.41
C LEU A 158 11.17 -0.51 2.49
N SER A 159 10.65 -0.32 1.28
CA SER A 159 11.10 0.72 0.36
C SER A 159 10.17 1.94 0.42
N LEU A 160 10.68 3.10 -0.03
CA LEU A 160 9.88 4.34 -0.11
C LEU A 160 8.85 4.31 -1.24
N ASP A 161 9.07 3.48 -2.26
CA ASP A 161 8.16 3.32 -3.40
C ASP A 161 7.02 2.31 -3.15
N ARG A 162 7.04 1.61 -2.00
CA ARG A 162 6.00 0.65 -1.62
C ARG A 162 4.62 1.32 -1.55
N SER A 163 3.62 0.68 -2.16
CA SER A 163 2.24 1.16 -2.13
C SER A 163 1.67 1.14 -0.71
N THR A 164 1.09 2.25 -0.27
CA THR A 164 0.42 2.37 1.04
C THR A 164 -0.75 1.40 1.19
N ARG A 165 -1.40 1.01 0.09
CA ARG A 165 -2.49 0.02 0.08
C ARG A 165 -2.01 -1.39 0.46
N SER A 166 -0.73 -1.67 0.28
CA SER A 166 -0.14 -2.98 0.57
C SER A 166 0.39 -3.11 1.99
N LEU A 167 0.34 -2.04 2.79
CA LEU A 167 0.82 -2.04 4.16
C LEU A 167 -0.19 -2.70 5.09
N SER A 168 0.31 -3.47 6.04
CA SER A 168 -0.47 -3.94 7.17
C SER A 168 -0.87 -2.79 8.10
N GLY A 169 -1.85 -3.05 8.97
CA GLY A 169 -2.28 -2.08 9.99
C GLY A 169 -1.12 -1.65 10.90
N GLY A 170 -0.34 -2.62 11.40
CA GLY A 170 0.83 -2.35 12.25
C GLY A 170 1.93 -1.56 11.53
N GLU A 171 2.21 -1.87 10.26
CA GLU A 171 3.16 -1.07 9.45
C GLU A 171 2.68 0.38 9.30
N SER A 172 1.41 0.58 8.96
CA SER A 172 0.82 1.92 8.80
C SER A 172 0.86 2.74 10.10
N GLN A 173 0.58 2.09 11.23
CA GLN A 173 0.65 2.70 12.55
C GLN A 173 2.09 3.11 12.90
N ARG A 174 3.07 2.26 12.63
CA ARG A 174 4.50 2.56 12.89
C ARG A 174 5.05 3.65 11.98
N ILE A 175 4.64 3.71 10.71
CA ILE A 175 4.98 4.86 9.83
C ILE A 175 4.43 6.16 10.41
N ARG A 176 3.19 6.14 10.91
CA ARG A 176 2.60 7.31 11.58
C ARG A 176 3.40 7.70 12.83
N LEU A 177 3.79 6.74 13.65
CA LEU A 177 4.63 6.97 14.83
C LEU A 177 5.97 7.61 14.46
N ALA A 178 6.71 7.03 13.51
CA ALA A 178 7.98 7.58 13.03
C ALA A 178 7.82 9.02 12.50
N THR A 179 6.71 9.30 11.81
CA THR A 179 6.39 10.66 11.34
C THR A 179 6.15 11.63 12.49
N GLN A 180 5.50 11.19 13.57
CA GLN A 180 5.27 12.02 14.76
C GLN A 180 6.58 12.29 15.51
N ILE A 181 7.43 11.28 15.70
CA ILE A 181 8.76 11.47 16.28
C ILE A 181 9.57 12.49 15.48
N GLY A 182 9.54 12.39 14.14
CA GLY A 182 10.22 13.35 13.27
C GLY A 182 9.64 14.77 13.26
N SER A 183 8.42 14.98 13.77
CA SER A 183 7.81 16.30 13.83
C SER A 183 8.42 17.20 14.92
N LYS A 184 9.15 16.62 15.88
CA LYS A 184 9.77 17.33 17.03
C LYS A 184 8.82 18.25 17.77
N LEU A 185 7.55 17.85 17.85
CA LEU A 185 6.56 18.54 18.66
C LEU A 185 6.86 18.32 20.14
N VAL A 186 6.57 19.33 20.94
CA VAL A 186 6.74 19.32 22.40
C VAL A 186 5.43 19.69 23.07
N ASN A 187 5.21 19.27 24.32
CA ASN A 187 3.96 19.47 25.06
C ASN A 187 2.73 18.85 24.39
N VAL A 188 2.90 17.73 23.70
CA VAL A 188 1.81 16.96 23.10
C VAL A 188 1.51 15.73 23.96
N LEU A 189 0.22 15.40 24.10
CA LEU A 189 -0.21 14.11 24.64
C LEU A 189 -0.44 13.13 23.48
N TYR A 190 0.45 12.15 23.36
CA TYR A 190 0.28 11.04 22.43
C TYR A 190 -0.52 9.92 23.08
N ILE A 191 -1.59 9.48 22.42
CA ILE A 191 -2.38 8.31 22.84
C ILE A 191 -2.20 7.23 21.78
N LEU A 192 -1.61 6.11 22.17
CA LEU A 192 -1.33 4.98 21.29
C LEU A 192 -2.15 3.77 21.73
N ASP A 193 -2.71 3.09 20.73
CA ASP A 193 -3.51 1.88 20.89
C ASP A 193 -2.71 0.68 20.38
N GLU A 194 -2.22 -0.16 21.29
CA GLU A 194 -1.44 -1.38 21.05
C GLU A 194 -0.34 -1.25 19.95
N PRO A 195 0.64 -0.34 20.11
CA PRO A 195 1.68 -0.11 19.12
C PRO A 195 2.61 -1.32 18.87
N SER A 196 2.62 -2.32 19.76
CA SER A 196 3.38 -3.56 19.58
C SER A 196 2.74 -4.56 18.60
N ILE A 197 1.50 -4.35 18.16
CA ILE A 197 0.80 -5.29 17.26
C ILE A 197 1.63 -5.58 16.00
N GLY A 198 1.85 -6.87 15.76
CA GLY A 198 2.55 -7.35 14.58
C GLY A 198 4.04 -6.99 14.56
N LEU A 199 4.64 -6.66 15.72
CA LEU A 199 6.08 -6.61 15.90
C LEU A 199 6.62 -7.95 16.39
N HIS A 200 7.82 -8.29 15.91
CA HIS A 200 8.61 -9.34 16.52
C HIS A 200 9.17 -8.84 17.85
N GLN A 201 9.27 -9.71 18.86
CA GLN A 201 9.69 -9.34 20.22
C GLN A 201 11.05 -8.60 20.25
N ARG A 202 11.97 -8.95 19.35
CA ARG A 202 13.27 -8.26 19.18
C ARG A 202 13.13 -6.76 18.84
N ASP A 203 12.12 -6.39 18.06
CA ASP A 203 11.92 -4.99 17.64
C ASP A 203 11.05 -4.20 18.64
N ASN A 204 10.44 -4.88 19.62
CA ASN A 204 9.68 -4.26 20.71
C ASN A 204 10.55 -3.34 21.57
N ILE A 205 11.79 -3.76 21.87
CA ILE A 205 12.77 -2.95 22.60
C ILE A 205 13.03 -1.62 21.88
N LYS A 206 13.17 -1.64 20.55
CA LYS A 206 13.43 -0.42 19.77
C LYS A 206 12.22 0.53 19.79
N LEU A 207 11.01 -0.04 19.76
CA LEU A 207 9.78 0.73 19.92
C LEU A 207 9.72 1.39 21.30
N ILE A 208 9.99 0.63 22.37
CA ILE A 208 10.05 1.15 23.76
C ILE A 208 11.03 2.32 23.85
N ASP A 209 12.25 2.14 23.32
CA ASP A 209 13.27 3.18 23.33
C ASP A 209 12.85 4.42 22.54
N SER A 210 12.17 4.23 21.41
CA SER A 210 11.63 5.33 20.60
C SER A 210 10.55 6.12 21.33
N LEU A 211 9.66 5.44 22.07
CA LEU A 211 8.64 6.07 22.89
C LEU A 211 9.27 6.82 24.07
N LYS A 212 10.29 6.24 24.72
CA LYS A 212 11.04 6.94 25.77
C LYS A 212 11.70 8.21 25.26
N LYS A 213 12.36 8.16 24.09
CA LYS A 213 12.91 9.36 23.42
C LYS A 213 11.82 10.41 23.20
N LEU A 214 10.67 10.02 22.65
CA LEU A 214 9.56 10.95 22.37
C LEU A 214 9.03 11.60 23.66
N ARG A 215 8.94 10.84 24.76
CA ARG A 215 8.59 11.36 26.09
C ARG A 215 9.64 12.35 26.59
N ASP A 216 10.92 11.98 26.50
CA ASP A 216 12.04 12.77 27.00
C ASP A 216 12.26 14.07 26.22
N GLU A 217 11.73 14.17 24.99
CA GLU A 217 11.62 15.42 24.22
C GLU A 217 10.59 16.42 24.79
N GLY A 218 9.91 16.07 25.89
CA GLY A 218 8.95 16.95 26.58
C GLY A 218 7.49 16.65 26.22
N ASN A 219 7.18 15.40 25.91
CA ASN A 219 5.82 14.95 25.61
C ASN A 219 5.32 13.97 26.67
N SER A 220 3.99 13.83 26.74
CA SER A 220 3.35 12.79 27.53
C SER A 220 2.85 11.69 26.61
N ILE A 221 3.04 10.44 27.02
CA ILE A 221 2.64 9.28 26.21
C ILE A 221 1.74 8.39 27.06
N LEU A 222 0.52 8.15 26.57
CA LEU A 222 -0.41 7.18 27.10
C LEU A 222 -0.49 6.02 26.12
N VAL A 223 -0.17 4.82 26.58
CA VAL A 223 -0.18 3.61 25.75
C VAL A 223 -1.18 2.62 26.35
N VAL A 224 -2.09 2.12 25.51
CA VAL A 224 -2.92 0.96 25.81
C VAL A 224 -2.18 -0.27 25.28
N GLU A 225 -1.77 -1.16 26.17
CA GLU A 225 -0.95 -2.32 25.83
C GLU A 225 -1.25 -3.53 26.70
N HIS A 226 -0.88 -4.69 26.18
CA HIS A 226 -0.93 -5.97 26.88
C HIS A 226 0.43 -6.70 26.86
N ASP A 227 1.44 -6.14 26.20
CA ASP A 227 2.81 -6.67 26.20
C ASP A 227 3.53 -6.44 27.54
N GLU A 228 4.11 -7.50 28.09
CA GLU A 228 4.79 -7.48 29.40
C GLU A 228 6.01 -6.55 29.41
N GLU A 229 6.83 -6.56 28.36
CA GLU A 229 8.06 -5.78 28.31
C GLU A 229 7.77 -4.27 28.24
N MET A 230 6.72 -3.89 27.52
CA MET A 230 6.21 -2.53 27.46
C MET A 230 5.63 -2.08 28.81
N ILE A 231 4.83 -2.94 29.45
CA ILE A 231 4.26 -2.67 30.79
C ILE A 231 5.38 -2.43 31.81
N MET A 232 6.35 -3.34 31.88
CA MET A 232 7.48 -3.27 32.82
C MET A 232 8.41 -2.09 32.54
N SER A 233 8.41 -1.56 31.33
CA SER A 233 9.24 -0.42 30.91
C SER A 233 8.58 0.94 31.15
N SER A 234 7.31 0.97 31.58
CA SER A 234 6.54 2.21 31.78
C SER A 234 6.94 2.94 33.07
N ASP A 235 6.82 4.27 33.07
CA ASP A 235 7.05 5.06 34.30
C ASP A 235 5.87 4.95 35.28
N TRP A 236 4.68 4.66 34.74
CA TRP A 236 3.43 4.58 35.49
C TRP A 236 2.47 3.62 34.79
N LEU A 237 1.90 2.68 35.55
CA LEU A 237 0.95 1.69 35.11
C LEU A 237 -0.45 1.98 35.67
N ILE A 238 -1.45 1.85 34.81
CA ILE A 238 -2.87 1.96 35.16
C ILE A 238 -3.54 0.64 34.73
N ASP A 239 -4.05 -0.11 35.70
CA ASP A 239 -4.79 -1.35 35.43
C ASP A 239 -6.30 -1.13 35.60
N LEU A 240 -7.07 -1.59 34.61
CA LEU A 240 -8.52 -1.44 34.53
C LEU A 240 -9.19 -2.82 34.46
N GLY A 241 -10.19 -3.06 35.29
CA GLY A 241 -10.90 -4.34 35.31
C GLY A 241 -12.08 -4.36 36.28
N PRO A 242 -12.40 -5.48 36.95
CA PRO A 242 -11.79 -6.83 36.85
C PRO A 242 -12.24 -7.67 35.63
N GLY A 243 -13.13 -7.16 34.78
CA GLY A 243 -13.54 -7.83 33.55
C GLY A 243 -13.92 -6.83 32.46
N ALA A 244 -14.47 -7.30 31.35
CA ALA A 244 -14.96 -6.45 30.26
C ALA A 244 -16.43 -6.03 30.47
N GLY A 245 -16.86 -4.98 29.74
CA GLY A 245 -18.24 -4.51 29.71
C GLY A 245 -18.74 -4.02 31.07
N GLU A 246 -19.94 -4.41 31.47
CA GLU A 246 -20.56 -4.02 32.76
C GLU A 246 -19.74 -4.45 33.99
N LYS A 247 -18.86 -5.43 33.83
CA LYS A 247 -17.98 -5.94 34.90
C LYS A 247 -16.63 -5.21 34.96
N GLY A 248 -16.40 -4.24 34.08
CA GLY A 248 -15.16 -3.47 33.96
C GLY A 248 -15.27 -2.02 34.40
N GLY A 249 -14.37 -1.20 33.88
CA GLY A 249 -14.39 0.26 34.06
C GLY A 249 -13.98 0.74 35.45
N LYS A 250 -13.40 -0.14 36.28
CA LYS A 250 -12.87 0.21 37.60
C LYS A 250 -11.36 0.24 37.56
N LEU A 251 -10.78 1.26 38.20
CA LEU A 251 -9.35 1.33 38.46
C LEU A 251 -8.99 0.27 39.51
N LEU A 252 -8.15 -0.69 39.13
CA LEU A 252 -7.64 -1.73 40.02
C LEU A 252 -6.31 -1.32 40.63
N PHE A 253 -5.43 -0.73 39.82
CA PHE A 253 -4.09 -0.32 40.22
C PHE A 253 -3.69 0.96 39.48
N ALA A 254 -2.96 1.83 40.18
CA ALA A 254 -2.29 3.00 39.62
C ALA A 254 -0.99 3.23 40.41
N GLY A 255 0.16 3.04 39.76
CA GLY A 255 1.45 3.13 40.42
C GLY A 255 2.61 2.84 39.48
N THR A 256 3.81 2.70 40.03
CA THR A 256 4.94 2.14 39.27
C THR A 256 4.71 0.66 39.01
N PRO A 257 5.16 0.12 37.86
CA PRO A 257 5.12 -1.32 37.56
C PRO A 257 5.76 -2.20 38.64
#